data_AF-A0A1U7P518-F1
#
_entry.id   AF-A0A1U7P518-F1
#
_cell.length_a   1.000
_cell.length_b   1.000
_cell.length_c   1.000
_cell.angle_alpha   90.00
_cell.angle_beta   90.00
_cell.angle_gamma   90.00
#
_symmetry.space_group_name_H-M   'P 1'
#
loop_
_entity.id
_entity.type
_entity.pdbx_description
1 polymer ?
#
loop_
_entity_poly.entity_id
_entity_poly.type
_entity_poly.pdbx_seq_one_letter_code
_entity_poly.pdbx_strand_id
1 'polypeptide(L)'
;MDYVETVQRETTARHDITARKDARIAEIETVRATLELYLEKTFDERRSNFREMFARLDTAQAQANLAEMQLLLGGILDLAKSSPFKDLATFKANLDNPDFVLEL
;
A
#
# COMPACT_ATOMS: atom_id res chain seq x y z
N MET A 1 18.95 -42.44 -29.23
CA MET A 1 19.60 -41.24 -28.66
C MET A 1 18.62 -40.09 -28.52
N ASP A 2 17.82 -39.79 -29.55
CA ASP A 2 16.86 -38.67 -29.60
C ASP A 2 15.83 -38.59 -28.44
N TYR A 3 15.36 -39.74 -27.93
CA TYR A 3 14.38 -39.78 -26.84
C TYR A 3 14.92 -39.25 -25.49
N VAL A 4 16.16 -39.59 -25.14
CA VAL A 4 16.76 -39.19 -23.84
C VAL A 4 17.03 -37.69 -23.82
N GLU A 5 17.54 -37.14 -24.93
CA GLU A 5 17.76 -35.70 -25.09
C GLU A 5 16.45 -34.92 -25.05
N THR A 6 15.39 -35.44 -25.69
CA THR A 6 14.05 -34.85 -25.62
C THR A 6 13.52 -34.83 -24.19
N VAL A 7 13.60 -35.95 -23.46
CA VAL A 7 13.14 -36.02 -22.06
C VAL A 7 13.91 -35.05 -21.16
N GLN A 8 15.24 -34.96 -21.31
CA GLN A 8 16.05 -34.02 -20.54
C GLN A 8 15.66 -32.57 -20.84
N ARG A 9 15.50 -32.20 -22.11
CA ARG A 9 15.10 -30.85 -22.52
C ARG A 9 13.73 -30.47 -21.96
N GLU A 10 12.74 -31.35 -22.06
CA GLU A 10 11.40 -31.12 -21.52
C GLU A 10 11.41 -31.04 -19.99
N THR A 11 12.26 -31.81 -19.31
CA THR A 11 12.43 -31.77 -17.86
C THR A 11 13.01 -30.43 -17.41
N THR A 12 14.08 -29.96 -18.07
CA THR A 12 14.66 -28.63 -17.81
C THR A 12 13.65 -27.52 -18.06
N ALA A 13 12.92 -27.57 -19.19
CA ALA A 13 11.89 -26.58 -19.50
C ALA A 13 10.79 -26.52 -18.43
N ARG A 14 10.32 -27.67 -17.93
CA ARG A 14 9.34 -27.73 -16.83
C ARG A 14 9.91 -27.19 -15.52
N HIS A 15 11.18 -27.46 -15.23
CA HIS A 15 11.85 -26.94 -14.06
C HIS A 15 11.96 -25.41 -14.12
N ASP A 16 12.37 -24.86 -15.26
CA ASP A 16 12.44 -23.41 -15.49
C ASP A 16 11.07 -22.73 -15.35
N ILE A 17 10.00 -23.32 -15.90
CA ILE A 17 8.63 -22.82 -15.75
C ILE A 17 8.24 -22.81 -14.27
N THR A 18 8.56 -23.88 -13.53
CA THR A 18 8.23 -24.00 -12.11
C THR A 18 8.97 -22.95 -11.29
N ALA A 19 10.28 -22.79 -11.52
CA ALA A 19 11.10 -21.79 -10.85
C ALA A 19 10.61 -20.36 -11.11
N ARG A 20 10.24 -20.04 -12.37
CA ARG A 20 9.66 -18.75 -12.73
C ARG A 20 8.31 -18.52 -12.05
N LYS A 21 7.45 -19.53 -12.02
CA LYS A 21 6.15 -19.47 -11.35
C LYS A 21 6.33 -19.23 -9.85
N ASP A 22 7.22 -19.95 -9.20
CA ASP A 22 7.47 -19.82 -7.75
C ASP A 22 8.03 -18.43 -7.42
N ALA A 23 8.96 -17.90 -8.24
CA ALA A 23 9.46 -16.54 -8.10
C ALA A 23 8.36 -15.49 -8.24
N ARG A 24 7.47 -15.63 -9.23
CA ARG A 24 6.33 -14.72 -9.41
C ARG A 24 5.30 -14.81 -8.30
N ILE A 25 5.05 -16.00 -7.75
CA ILE A 25 4.19 -16.15 -6.57
C ILE A 25 4.80 -15.43 -5.37
N ALA A 26 6.10 -15.62 -5.11
CA ALA A 26 6.79 -14.95 -4.01
C ALA A 26 6.75 -13.42 -4.11
N GLU A 27 6.89 -12.89 -5.33
CA GLU A 27 6.74 -11.46 -5.63
C GLU A 27 5.31 -10.97 -5.34
N ILE A 28 4.28 -11.70 -5.80
CA ILE A 28 2.87 -11.36 -5.54
C ILE A 28 2.58 -11.33 -4.04
N GLU A 29 3.05 -12.33 -3.28
CA GLU A 29 2.86 -12.38 -1.83
C GLU A 29 3.57 -11.23 -1.11
N THR A 30 4.76 -10.84 -1.58
CA THR A 30 5.51 -9.69 -1.03
C THR A 30 4.77 -8.38 -1.27
N VAL A 31 4.28 -8.16 -2.49
CA VAL A 31 3.47 -6.99 -2.84
C VAL A 31 2.21 -6.98 -1.99
N ARG A 32 1.53 -8.12 -1.85
CA ARG A 32 0.32 -8.24 -1.02
C ARG A 32 0.60 -7.85 0.43
N ALA A 33 1.61 -8.43 1.06
CA ALA A 33 1.95 -8.14 2.45
C ALA A 33 2.28 -6.65 2.66
N THR A 34 3.00 -6.05 1.71
CA THR A 34 3.33 -4.61 1.73
C THR A 34 2.07 -3.74 1.64
N LEU A 35 1.14 -4.08 0.74
CA LEU A 35 -0.13 -3.38 0.59
C LEU A 35 -1.01 -3.49 1.85
N GLU A 36 -1.10 -4.70 2.43
CA GLU A 36 -1.86 -4.93 3.66
C GLU A 36 -1.32 -4.09 4.82
N LEU A 37 0.01 -4.10 5.02
CA LEU A 37 0.66 -3.29 6.05
C LEU A 37 0.46 -1.79 5.81
N TYR A 38 0.66 -1.32 4.58
CA TYR A 38 0.47 0.10 4.24
C TYR A 38 -0.97 0.55 4.54
N LEU A 39 -1.97 -0.26 4.14
CA LEU A 39 -3.37 0.04 4.37
C LEU A 39 -3.67 0.09 5.87
N GLU A 40 -3.23 -0.91 6.63
CA GLU A 40 -3.40 -0.95 8.08
C GLU A 40 -2.86 0.32 8.74
N LYS A 41 -1.60 0.68 8.45
CA LYS A 41 -0.97 1.88 9.02
C LYS A 41 -1.67 3.17 8.61
N THR A 42 -2.01 3.32 7.33
CA THR A 42 -2.67 4.51 6.82
C THR A 42 -4.06 4.71 7.45
N PHE A 43 -4.83 3.64 7.61
CA PHE A 43 -6.14 3.72 8.25
C PHE A 43 -6.03 3.98 9.77
N ASP A 44 -5.07 3.38 10.45
CA ASP A 44 -4.81 3.63 11.88
C ASP A 44 -4.40 5.08 12.14
N GLU A 45 -3.48 5.62 11.35
CA GLU A 45 -3.05 7.02 11.43
C GLU A 45 -4.21 7.97 11.17
N ARG A 46 -4.99 7.74 10.11
CA ARG A 46 -6.19 8.54 9.83
C ARG A 46 -7.18 8.51 10.98
N ARG A 47 -7.43 7.33 11.54
CA ARG A 47 -8.32 7.20 12.69
C ARG A 47 -7.80 8.00 13.89
N SER A 48 -6.48 7.97 14.13
CA SER A 48 -5.86 8.75 15.19
C SER A 48 -5.99 10.25 14.96
N ASN A 49 -5.69 10.71 13.75
CA ASN A 49 -5.77 12.11 13.38
C ASN A 49 -7.20 12.65 13.50
N PHE A 50 -8.21 11.92 13.03
CA PHE A 50 -9.60 12.32 13.22
C PHE A 50 -9.98 12.43 14.70
N ARG A 51 -9.65 11.43 15.52
CA ARG A 51 -9.96 11.46 16.96
C ARG A 51 -9.35 12.69 17.63
N GLU A 52 -8.08 12.97 17.35
CA GLU A 52 -7.38 14.12 17.92
C GLU A 52 -7.99 15.46 17.45
N MET A 53 -8.28 15.59 16.16
CA MET A 53 -8.91 16.80 15.62
C MET A 53 -10.30 17.06 16.22
N PHE A 54 -11.12 16.01 16.38
CA PHE A 54 -12.44 16.15 17.01
C PHE A 54 -12.32 16.49 18.51
N ALA A 55 -11.41 15.85 19.25
CA ALA A 55 -11.18 16.17 20.66
C ALA A 55 -10.73 17.63 20.87
N ARG A 56 -9.87 18.14 19.98
CA ARG A 56 -9.48 19.57 19.98
C ARG A 56 -10.62 20.47 19.58
N LEU A 57 -11.48 20.05 18.65
CA LEU A 57 -12.65 20.82 18.23
C LEU A 57 -13.63 20.99 19.39
N ASP A 58 -13.87 19.93 20.16
CA ASP A 58 -14.70 19.97 21.37
C ASP A 58 -14.12 20.97 22.39
N THR A 59 -12.79 20.98 22.54
CA THR A 59 -12.08 21.92 23.43
C THR A 59 -12.22 23.38 22.95
N ALA A 60 -11.99 23.63 21.65
CA ALA A 60 -12.13 24.95 21.05
C ALA A 60 -13.56 25.46 21.14
N GLN A 61 -14.55 24.58 20.97
CA GLN A 61 -15.97 24.89 21.14
C GLN A 61 -16.30 25.28 22.58
N ALA A 62 -15.80 24.54 23.58
CA ALA A 62 -16.00 24.87 25.00
C ALA A 62 -15.38 26.22 25.38
N GLN A 63 -14.31 26.63 24.70
CA GLN A 63 -13.63 27.91 24.90
C GLN A 63 -14.20 29.06 24.04
N ALA A 64 -15.21 28.78 23.20
CA ALA A 64 -15.71 29.72 22.19
C ALA A 64 -14.60 30.29 21.28
N ASN A 65 -13.53 29.51 21.03
CA ASN A 65 -12.41 29.90 20.19
C ASN A 65 -12.73 29.67 18.71
N LEU A 66 -13.43 30.61 18.09
CA LEU A 66 -13.89 30.52 16.70
C LEU A 66 -12.73 30.32 15.70
N ALA A 67 -11.56 30.93 15.95
CA ALA A 67 -10.42 30.81 15.05
C ALA A 67 -9.86 29.38 15.02
N GLU A 68 -9.74 28.75 16.19
CA GLU A 68 -9.26 27.38 16.31
C GLU A 68 -10.29 26.38 15.78
N MET A 69 -11.59 26.61 16.03
CA MET A 69 -12.66 25.81 15.43
C MET A 69 -12.59 25.83 13.90
N GLN A 70 -12.40 27.01 13.29
CA GLN A 70 -12.32 27.13 11.84
C GLN A 70 -11.10 26.41 11.26
N LEU A 71 -9.94 26.50 11.94
CA LEU A 71 -8.74 25.78 11.54
C LEU A 71 -8.94 24.26 11.60
N LEU A 72 -9.52 23.75 12.70
CA LEU A 72 -9.75 22.31 12.90
C LEU A 72 -10.76 21.75 11.91
N LEU A 73 -11.87 22.46 11.66
CA LEU A 73 -12.86 22.07 10.65
C LEU A 73 -12.26 22.03 9.24
N GLY A 74 -11.38 22.99 8.91
CA GLY A 74 -10.61 22.98 7.67
C GLY A 74 -9.74 21.72 7.56
N GLY A 75 -8.95 21.42 8.60
CA GLY A 75 -8.11 20.23 8.64
C GLY A 75 -8.88 18.91 8.53
N ILE A 76 -10.04 18.82 9.19
CA ILE A 76 -10.94 17.65 9.09
C ILE A 76 -11.44 17.50 7.65
N LEU A 77 -11.87 18.60 7.00
CA LEU A 77 -12.33 18.56 5.61
C LEU A 77 -11.21 18.17 4.65
N ASP A 78 -10.00 18.69 4.83
CA ASP A 78 -8.85 18.37 3.99
C ASP A 78 -8.44 16.90 4.15
N LEU A 79 -8.41 16.39 5.39
CA LEU A 79 -8.15 14.99 5.65
C LEU A 79 -9.26 14.11 5.06
N ALA A 80 -10.53 14.49 5.18
CA ALA A 80 -11.65 13.75 4.59
C ALA A 80 -11.63 13.73 3.06
N LYS A 81 -11.16 14.82 2.43
CA LYS A 81 -11.00 14.92 0.97
C LYS A 81 -9.80 14.15 0.44
N SER A 82 -8.76 13.94 1.27
CA SER A 82 -7.62 13.12 0.87
C SER A 82 -8.06 11.67 0.61
N SER A 83 -7.44 10.99 -0.35
CA SER A 83 -7.65 9.56 -0.56
C SER A 83 -6.51 8.78 0.10
N PRO A 84 -6.80 7.76 0.94
CA PRO A 84 -5.76 6.91 1.52
C PRO A 84 -5.09 6.03 0.44
N PHE A 85 -5.70 5.95 -0.74
CA PHE A 85 -5.21 5.21 -1.90
C PHE A 85 -4.42 6.08 -2.87
N LYS A 86 -4.25 7.39 -2.61
CA LYS A 86 -3.50 8.27 -3.52
C LYS A 86 -2.06 7.77 -3.69
N ASP A 87 -1.40 7.46 -2.60
CA ASP A 87 -0.01 6.98 -2.64
C ASP A 87 0.06 5.50 -3.08
N LEU A 88 -1.02 4.73 -2.91
CA LEU A 88 -1.14 3.38 -3.48
C LEU A 88 -1.26 3.36 -5.00
N ALA A 89 -1.92 4.34 -5.59
CA ALA A 89 -1.98 4.46 -7.05
C ALA A 89 -0.59 4.74 -7.63
N THR A 90 0.20 5.60 -6.96
CA THR A 90 1.62 5.83 -7.28
C THR A 90 2.46 4.58 -7.04
N PHE A 91 2.25 3.89 -5.93
CA PHE A 91 2.92 2.63 -5.60
C PHE A 91 2.66 1.54 -6.66
N LYS A 92 1.40 1.36 -7.07
CA LYS A 92 1.06 0.43 -8.14
C LYS A 92 1.71 0.82 -9.47
N ALA A 93 1.69 2.09 -9.84
CA ALA A 93 2.36 2.56 -11.06
C ALA A 93 3.87 2.28 -11.04
N ASN A 94 4.50 2.38 -9.86
CA ASN A 94 5.89 2.01 -9.66
C ASN A 94 6.11 0.49 -9.73
N LEU A 95 5.23 -0.34 -9.17
CA LEU A 95 5.34 -1.80 -9.31
C LEU A 95 5.16 -2.30 -10.75
N ASP A 96 4.34 -1.62 -11.55
CA ASP A 96 4.18 -1.93 -12.96
C ASP A 96 5.42 -1.51 -13.79
N ASN A 97 6.38 -0.78 -13.18
CA ASN A 97 7.66 -0.42 -13.80
C ASN A 97 8.71 -1.53 -13.58
N PRO A 98 9.25 -2.16 -14.64
CA PRO A 98 10.23 -3.24 -14.52
C PRO A 98 11.57 -2.82 -13.89
N ASP A 99 11.87 -1.53 -13.82
CA ASP A 99 13.11 -0.99 -13.22
C ASP A 99 12.92 -0.52 -11.76
N PHE A 100 11.72 -0.65 -11.20
CA PHE A 100 11.45 -0.20 -9.84
C PHE A 100 12.02 -1.17 -8.79
N VAL A 101 12.92 -0.64 -7.95
CA VAL A 101 13.45 -1.35 -6.79
C VAL A 101 12.70 -0.86 -5.54
N LEU A 102 12.05 -1.78 -4.84
CA LEU A 102 11.45 -1.50 -3.55
C LEU A 102 12.55 -1.46 -2.48
N GLU A 103 12.98 -0.27 -2.08
CA GLU A 103 13.86 -0.09 -0.92
C GLU A 103 13.02 -0.10 0.37
N LEU A 104 13.36 -0.99 1.30
CA LEU A 104 12.70 -1.19 2.60
C LEU A 104 13.40 -0.41 3.72
#